data_AF-A0A7Y5E2M6-F1
#
_entry.id   AF-A0A7Y5E2M6-F1
#
_cell.length_a   1.000
_cell.length_b   1.000
_cell.length_c   1.000
_cell.angle_alpha   90.00
_cell.angle_beta   90.00
_cell.angle_gamma   90.00
#
_symmetry.space_group_name_H-M   'P 1'
#
loop_
_entity.id
_entity.type
_entity.pdbx_description
1 polymer ?
#
loop_
_entity_poly.entity_id
_entity_poly.type
_entity_poly.pdbx_seq_one_letter_code
_entity_poly.pdbx_strand_id
1 'polypeptide(L)' 'MKKMIAGVLAVAALSSAVTGCSYAGVATSGDKAVILRNDGFLYGLLRKAFVCKIADGGLQNCADSDTP' A
#
# COMPACT_ATOMS: atom_id res chain seq x y z
N MET A 1 24.78 -27.48 4.10
CA MET A 1 24.95 -26.13 3.51
C MET A 1 23.88 -25.75 2.49
N LYS A 2 23.59 -26.56 1.45
CA LYS A 2 22.51 -26.28 0.46
C LYS A 2 21.13 -25.98 1.08
N LYS A 3 20.71 -26.76 2.10
CA LYS A 3 19.42 -26.56 2.79
C LYS A 3 19.36 -25.25 3.60
N MET A 4 20.49 -24.79 4.15
CA MET A 4 20.59 -23.52 4.87
C MET A 4 20.46 -22.34 3.90
N ILE A 5 21.15 -22.41 2.76
CA ILE A 5 21.08 -21.38 1.71
C ILE A 5 19.64 -21.27 1.16
N ALA A 6 18.98 -22.40 0.89
CA ALA A 6 17.59 -22.42 0.44
C ALA A 6 16.64 -21.79 1.47
N GLY A 7 16.86 -22.05 2.77
CA GLY A 7 16.08 -21.42 3.84
C GLY A 7 16.25 -19.89 3.89
N VAL A 8 17.48 -19.40 3.79
CA VAL A 8 17.76 -17.95 3.78
C VAL A 8 17.13 -17.27 2.56
N LEU A 9 17.23 -17.88 1.38
CA LEU A 9 16.60 -17.35 0.15
C LEU A 9 15.07 -17.31 0.25
N ALA A 10 14.45 -18.34 0.84
CA ALA A 10 13.01 -18.35 1.06
C ALA A 10 12.58 -17.22 1.99
N VAL A 11 13.24 -17.05 3.13
CA VAL A 11 12.94 -15.97 4.09
C VAL A 11 13.15 -14.60 3.47
N ALA A 12 14.22 -14.40 2.69
CA ALA A 12 14.47 -13.15 1.99
C ALA A 12 13.35 -12.83 0.98
N ALA A 13 12.90 -13.81 0.19
CA ALA A 13 11.81 -13.64 -0.77
C ALA A 13 10.45 -13.37 -0.10
N LEU A 14 10.20 -13.94 1.08
CA LEU A 14 9.01 -13.65 1.89
C LEU A 14 9.07 -12.25 2.52
N SER A 15 10.26 -11.80 2.92
CA SER A 15 10.46 -10.49 3.55
C SER A 15 10.24 -9.30 2.59
N SER A 16 10.51 -9.48 1.30
CA SER A 16 10.22 -8.47 0.29
C SER A 16 8.74 -8.38 -0.06
N ALA A 17 7.98 -9.48 0.10
CA ALA A 17 6.54 -9.48 -0.14
C ALA A 17 5.78 -8.70 0.95
N VAL A 18 6.25 -8.71 2.20
CA VAL A 18 5.51 -8.13 3.35
C VAL A 18 5.72 -6.64 3.58
N THR A 19 6.74 -6.02 2.96
CA THR A 19 7.08 -4.61 3.19
C THR A 19 6.61 -3.66 2.07
N GLY A 20 6.09 -4.19 0.97
CA GLY A 20 5.58 -3.38 -0.14
C GLY A 20 4.20 -2.77 0.14
N CYS A 21 3.88 -1.67 -0.54
CA CYS A 21 2.50 -1.21 -0.68
C CYS A 21 2.18 -1.09 -2.17
N SER A 22 0.94 -1.38 -2.55
CA SER A 22 0.44 -1.21 -3.91
C SER A 22 -0.75 -0.27 -3.90
N TYR A 23 -0.75 0.72 -4.78
CA TYR A 23 -1.90 1.58 -4.99
C TYR A 23 -2.88 0.87 -5.92
N ALA A 24 -4.07 0.55 -5.41
CA ALA A 24 -5.10 -0.22 -6.10
C ALA A 24 -5.97 0.66 -7.02
N GLY A 25 -6.12 1.94 -6.68
CA GLY A 25 -6.95 2.86 -7.45
C GLY A 25 -6.98 4.27 -6.88
N VAL A 26 -7.44 5.20 -7.69
CA VAL A 26 -7.69 6.60 -7.32
C VAL A 26 -9.03 7.05 -7.91
N ALA A 27 -9.81 7.77 -7.11
CA ALA A 27 -11.02 8.46 -7.55
C ALA A 27 -10.93 9.93 -7.16
N THR A 28 -11.40 10.84 -8.02
CA THR A 28 -11.36 12.29 -7.75
C THR A 28 -12.76 12.87 -7.73
N SER A 29 -12.98 13.87 -6.89
CA SER A 29 -14.22 14.65 -6.83
C SER A 29 -13.91 16.05 -6.32
N GLY A 30 -14.07 17.06 -7.20
CA GLY A 30 -13.72 18.45 -6.89
C GLY A 30 -12.25 18.60 -6.50
N ASP A 31 -12.00 19.12 -5.29
CA ASP A 31 -10.67 19.32 -4.72
C ASP A 31 -10.16 18.13 -3.90
N LYS A 32 -10.80 16.96 -4.01
CA LYS A 32 -10.46 15.75 -3.24
C LYS A 32 -10.09 14.57 -4.12
N ALA A 33 -9.19 13.74 -3.61
CA ALA A 33 -8.85 12.43 -4.17
C ALA A 33 -8.98 11.34 -3.10
N VAL A 34 -9.61 10.22 -3.44
CA VAL A 34 -9.65 9.00 -2.64
C VAL A 34 -8.65 8.01 -3.24
N ILE A 35 -7.68 7.56 -2.45
CA ILE A 35 -6.65 6.60 -2.86
C ILE A 35 -6.87 5.30 -2.11
N LEU A 36 -6.91 4.19 -2.84
CA LEU A 36 -6.92 2.86 -2.25
C LEU A 36 -5.50 2.28 -2.27
N ARG A 37 -4.99 1.88 -1.11
CA ARG A 37 -3.67 1.25 -0.95
C ARG A 37 -3.83 -0.13 -0.32
N ASN A 38 -3.18 -1.15 -0.89
CA ASN A 38 -3.00 -2.45 -0.26
C ASN A 38 -1.60 -2.51 0.33
N ASP A 39 -1.51 -2.66 1.64
CA ASP A 39 -0.23 -2.91 2.31
C ASP A 39 0.13 -4.40 2.25
N GLY A 40 1.43 -4.71 2.22
CA GLY A 40 2.06 -5.92 1.67
C GLY A 40 1.67 -7.29 2.23
N PHE A 41 0.67 -7.39 3.11
CA PHE A 41 0.18 -8.69 3.58
C PHE A 41 -1.10 -9.12 2.83
N LEU A 42 -0.93 -10.14 1.97
CA LEU A 42 -2.01 -10.89 1.30
C LEU A 42 -3.06 -10.04 0.57
N TYR A 43 -2.64 -9.06 -0.23
CA TYR A 43 -3.47 -8.40 -1.27
C TYR A 43 -4.94 -8.10 -0.87
N GLY A 44 -5.18 -7.63 0.36
CA GLY A 44 -6.56 -7.31 0.76
C GLY A 44 -6.87 -7.27 2.24
N LEU A 45 -6.06 -7.90 3.11
CA LEU A 45 -6.37 -7.89 4.55
C LEU A 45 -6.16 -6.50 5.18
N LEU A 46 -5.26 -5.69 4.61
CA LEU A 46 -4.93 -4.33 5.06
C LEU A 46 -5.16 -3.32 3.94
N ARG A 47 -6.41 -3.26 3.45
CA ARG A 47 -6.83 -2.17 2.53
C ARG A 47 -6.99 -0.89 3.33
N LYS A 48 -6.31 0.17 2.89
CA LYS A 48 -6.47 1.52 3.42
C LYS A 48 -7.06 2.43 2.35
N ALA A 49 -7.99 3.28 2.76
CA ALA A 49 -8.50 4.38 1.96
C ALA A 49 -7.95 5.70 2.51
N PHE A 50 -7.32 6.49 1.65
CA PHE A 50 -6.84 7.82 2.00
C PHE A 50 -7.67 8.87 1.29
N VAL A 51 -8.15 9.86 2.04
CA VAL A 51 -8.78 11.04 1.45
C VAL A 51 -7.78 12.18 1.51
N CYS A 52 -7.37 12.68 0.35
CA CYS A 52 -6.39 13.74 0.18
C CYS A 52 -7.04 14.98 -0.46
N LYS A 53 -6.46 16.15 -0.19
CA LYS A 53 -6.76 17.38 -0.92
C LYS A 53 -5.85 17.50 -2.14
N ILE A 54 -6.41 17.87 -3.28
CA ILE A 54 -5.67 18.15 -4.50
C ILE A 54 -5.16 19.60 -4.43
N ALA A 55 -3.85 19.78 -4.61
CA ALA A 55 -3.20 21.07 -4.71
C ALA A 55 -2.25 21.08 -5.92
N ASP A 56 -1.75 22.25 -6.31
CA ASP A 56 -0.87 22.39 -7.50
C ASP A 56 0.41 21.55 -7.39
N GLY A 57 0.92 21.34 -6.17
CA GLY A 57 2.06 20.48 -5.88
C GLY A 57 1.74 18.99 -5.76
N GLY A 58 0.49 18.57 -5.98
CA GLY A 58 0.02 17.19 -5.84
C GLY A 58 -0.95 16.98 -4.67
N LEU A 59 -1.03 15.73 -4.21
CA LEU A 59 -1.94 15.34 -3.13
C LEU A 59 -1.36 15.72 -1.77
N GLN A 60 -2.13 16.46 -0.98
CA GLN A 60 -1.75 16.95 0.35
C GLN A 60 -2.80 16.62 1.40
N ASN A 61 -2.43 16.70 2.67
CA ASN A 61 -3.34 16.52 3.81
C ASN A 61 -4.15 15.21 3.73
N CYS A 62 -3.48 14.11 3.38
CA CYS A 62 -4.10 12.79 3.29
C CYS A 62 -4.43 12.25 4.68
N ALA A 63 -5.70 11.94 4.93
CA ALA A 63 -6.15 11.29 6.16
C ALA A 63 -6.54 9.84 5.88
N ASP A 64 -6.15 8.93 6.78
CA ASP A 64 -6.67 7.56 6.82
C ASP A 64 -8.18 7.63 7.07
N SER A 65 -8.94 6.98 6.21
CA SER A 65 -10.38 6.80 6.36
C SER A 65 -10.62 5.29 6.51
N ASP A 66 -10.86 4.86 7.75
CA ASP A 66 -11.08 3.44 8.09
C ASP A 66 -12.38 2.87 7.48
N THR A 67 -13.21 3.74 6.90
CA THR A 67 -14.46 3.41 6.20
C THR A 67 -14.60 4.32 4.98
N PRO A 68 -14.46 3.80 3.75
CA PRO A 68 -14.94 4.53 2.58
C PRO A 68 -16.45 4.77 2.62
#